data_AF-A0A963LWZ9-F1
#
_entry.id   AF-A0A963LWZ9-F1
#
_cell.length_a   1.000
_cell.length_b   1.000
_cell.length_c   1.000
_cell.angle_alpha   90.00
_cell.angle_beta   90.00
_cell.angle_gamma   90.00
#
_symmetry.space_group_name_H-M   'P 1'
#
loop_
_entity.id
_entity.type
_entity.pdbx_description
1 polymer ?
#
loop_
_entity_poly.entity_id
_entity_poly.type
_entity_poly.pdbx_seq_one_letter_code
_entity_poly.pdbx_strand_id
1 'polypeptide(L)' 'MANRDIRSLDVGMLRTFEALALERSVSRAAARLFLSQPAVSASLNRLRETFGDP' A
#
# COMPACT_ATOMS: atom_id res chain seq x y z
N MET A 1 -12.97 13.36 -2.03
CA MET A 1 -12.22 14.12 -1.00
C MET A 1 -11.18 13.19 -0.42
N ALA A 2 -9.89 13.50 -0.52
CA ALA A 2 -8.84 12.67 0.08
C ALA A 2 -8.98 12.71 1.61
N ASN A 3 -9.27 11.57 2.23
CA ASN A 3 -9.34 11.46 3.68
C ASN A 3 -7.93 11.33 4.24
N ARG A 4 -7.26 12.46 4.51
CA ARG A 4 -5.91 12.49 5.10
C ARG A 4 -5.91 12.23 6.61
N ASP A 5 -6.84 11.42 7.10
CA ASP A 5 -6.83 11.03 8.51
C ASP A 5 -5.88 9.85 8.69
N ILE A 6 -4.79 10.07 9.44
CA ILE A 6 -3.84 9.01 9.76
C ILE A 6 -4.52 7.84 10.51
N ARG A 7 -5.65 8.09 11.18
CA ARG A 7 -6.44 7.06 11.86
C ARG A 7 -7.15 6.10 10.90
N SER A 8 -7.30 6.45 9.62
CA SER A 8 -7.85 5.53 8.61
C SER A 8 -6.79 4.61 8.00
N LEU A 9 -5.51 4.78 8.34
CA LEU A 9 -4.45 3.86 7.93
C LEU A 9 -4.42 2.65 8.87
N ASP A 10 -4.52 1.46 8.30
CA ASP A 10 -4.24 0.23 9.04
C ASP A 10 -2.75 -0.16 8.96
N VAL A 11 -2.31 -1.04 9.87
CA VAL A 11 -0.92 -1.53 9.93
C VAL A 11 -0.53 -2.28 8.64
N GLY A 12 -1.49 -2.90 7.96
CA GLY A 12 -1.27 -3.55 6.68
C GLY A 12 -0.85 -2.56 5.60
N MET A 13 -1.54 -1.41 5.50
CA MET A 13 -1.21 -0.33 4.58
C MET A 13 0.19 0.24 4.82
N LEU A 14 0.62 0.38 6.08
CA LEU A 14 1.97 0.85 6.41
C LEU A 14 3.05 -0.15 5.97
N ARG A 15 2.82 -1.45 6.19
CA ARG A 15 3.72 -2.52 5.73
C ARG A 15 3.79 -2.60 4.21
N THR A 16 2.64 -2.46 3.53
CA THR A 16 2.58 -2.36 2.06
C THR A 16 3.39 -1.18 1.56
N PHE A 17 3.23 -0.01 2.17
CA PHE A 17 3.97 1.19 1.80
C PHE A 17 5.48 1.02 1.96
N GLU A 18 5.94 0.51 3.10
CA GLU A 18 7.37 0.22 3.34
C GLU A 18 7.93 -0.73 2.29
N ALA A 19 7.23 -1.86 2.04
CA ALA A 19 7.67 -2.85 1.06
C ALA A 19 7.75 -2.26 -0.36
N LEU A 20 6.78 -1.45 -0.77
CA LEU A 20 6.80 -0.80 -2.09
C LEU A 20 7.91 0.26 -2.20
N ALA A 21 8.17 1.00 -1.12
CA ALA A 21 9.23 1.99 -1.08
C ALA A 21 10.62 1.35 -1.27
N LEU A 22 10.86 0.20 -0.63
CA LEU A 22 12.10 -0.56 -0.74
C LEU A 22 12.22 -1.30 -2.08
N GLU A 23 11.18 -2.05 -2.45
CA GLU A 23 11.25 -2.96 -3.59
C GLU A 23 11.02 -2.29 -4.94
N ARG A 24 10.40 -1.09 -4.97
CA ARG A 24 10.05 -0.35 -6.19
C ARG A 24 9.31 -1.19 -7.23
N SER A 25 8.64 -2.27 -6.80
CA SER A 25 7.95 -3.25 -7.64
C SER A 25 6.85 -3.93 -6.83
N VAL A 26 5.63 -3.94 -7.37
CA VAL A 26 4.46 -4.57 -6.73
C VAL A 26 4.66 -6.07 -6.57
N SER A 27 5.20 -6.76 -7.59
CA SER A 27 5.40 -8.21 -7.55
C SER A 27 6.46 -8.61 -6.51
N ARG A 28 7.56 -7.84 -6.39
CA ARG A 28 8.57 -8.07 -5.34
C ARG A 28 8.05 -7.75 -3.95
N ALA A 29 7.29 -6.66 -3.78
CA ALA A 29 6.65 -6.33 -2.52
C ALA A 29 5.65 -7.42 -2.07
N ALA A 30 4.89 -7.98 -3.00
CA ALA A 30 4.00 -9.12 -2.73
C ALA A 30 4.76 -10.34 -2.24
N ALA A 31 5.87 -10.69 -2.90
CA ALA A 31 6.75 -11.77 -2.46
C ALA A 31 7.32 -11.51 -1.05
N ARG A 32 7.81 -10.29 -0.78
CA ARG A 32 8.35 -9.89 0.54
C ARG A 32 7.31 -9.97 1.66
N LEU A 33 6.06 -9.63 1.38
CA LEU A 33 4.97 -9.63 2.35
C LEU A 33 4.24 -10.97 2.47
N PHE A 34 4.63 -11.99 1.68
CA PHE A 34 3.92 -13.26 1.57
C PHE A 34 2.44 -13.08 1.18
N LEU A 35 2.17 -12.13 0.28
CA LEU A 35 0.85 -11.80 -0.23
C LEU A 35 0.77 -12.05 -1.74
N SER A 36 -0.45 -12.07 -2.28
CA SER A 36 -0.66 -12.04 -3.71
C SER A 36 -0.41 -10.64 -4.28
N GLN A 37 0.04 -10.54 -5.53
CA GLN A 37 0.20 -9.25 -6.22
C GLN A 37 -1.12 -8.43 -6.23
N PRO A 38 -2.31 -9.03 -6.49
CA PRO A 38 -3.57 -8.29 -6.39
C PRO A 38 -3.86 -7.68 -5.02
N ALA A 39 -3.48 -8.37 -3.92
CA ALA A 39 -3.66 -7.84 -2.56
C ALA A 39 -2.80 -6.60 -2.32
N VAL A 40 -1.54 -6.63 -2.77
CA VAL A 40 -0.63 -5.47 -2.69
C VAL A 40 -1.13 -4.31 -3.56
N SER A 41 -1.57 -4.58 -4.79
CA SER A 41 -2.16 -3.55 -5.67
C SER A 41 -3.40 -2.89 -5.05
N ALA A 42 -4.29 -3.68 -4.44
CA ALA A 42 -5.47 -3.14 -3.77
C ALA A 42 -5.10 -2.25 -2.57
N SER A 43 -4.10 -2.64 -1.79
CA SER A 43 -3.59 -1.83 -0.67
C SER A 43 -2.90 -0.55 -1.16
N LEU A 44 -2.15 -0.60 -2.27
CA LEU A 44 -1.59 0.58 -2.93
C LEU A 44 -2.68 1.55 -3.41
N ASN A 45 -3.75 1.05 -4.02
CA ASN A 45 -4.87 1.91 -4.44
C ASN A 45 -5.53 2.61 -3.26
N ARG A 46 -5.75 1.92 -2.14
CA ARG A 46 -6.27 2.57 -0.91
C ARG A 46 -5.31 3.61 -0.36
N LEU A 47 -4.00 3.34 -0.36
CA LEU A 47 -2.97 4.30 0.06
C LEU A 47 -3.08 5.57 -0.81
N ARG A 48 -3.17 5.37 -2.12
CA ARG A 48 -3.34 6.43 -3.12
C ARG A 48 -4.58 7.28 -2.91
N GLU A 49 -5.74 6.64 -2.71
CA GLU A 49 -7.00 7.33 -2.38
C GLU A 49 -6.91 8.12 -1.06
N THR A 50 -6.25 7.56 -0.05
CA THR A 50 -6.08 8.19 1.27
C THR A 50 -5.23 9.45 1.18
N PHE A 51 -4.14 9.41 0.41
CA PHE A 51 -3.20 10.54 0.28
C PHE A 51 -3.51 11.46 -0.91
N GLY A 52 -4.49 11.12 -1.75
CA GLY A 52 -4.82 11.89 -2.94
C GLY A 52 -3.76 11.80 -4.04
N ASP A 53 -3.06 10.67 -4.14
CA ASP A 53 -2.10 10.34 -5.21
C ASP A 53 -2.81 9.55 -6.32
N PRO A 54 -2.81 10.01 -7.60
CA PRO A 54 -3.42 9.30 -8.72
C PRO A 54 -2.62 8.08 -9.22
#